data_AF-A0A5J6UF24-F1
#
_entry.id   AF-A0A5J6UF24-F1
#
_cell.length_a   1.000
_cell.length_b   1.000
_cell.length_c   1.000
_cell.angle_alpha   90.00
_cell.angle_beta   90.00
_cell.angle_gamma   90.00
#
_symmetry.space_group_name_H-M   'P 1'
#
loop_
_entity.id
_entity.type
_entity.pdbx_description
1 polymer ?
#
loop_
_entity_poly.entity_id
_entity_poly.type
_entity_poly.pdbx_seq_one_letter_code
_entity_poly.pdbx_strand_id
1 'polypeptide(L)'
;MPVRPWRPEDLGRPTDGERVDVAFGLGRVCEHEGDLERAAGWYRRAAESGHAGAALRLGAVLGRLADARSADASDESAEDLLAEATRWLSGVQAATTPDAIALITDMLNRHQRQAARRGLEPTATG
;
A
#
# COMPACT_ATOMS: atom_id res chain seq x y z
N MET A 1 -44.71 1.81 -26.74
CA MET A 1 -43.76 1.20 -25.78
C MET A 1 -43.55 2.19 -24.64
N PRO A 2 -43.97 1.93 -23.40
CA PRO A 2 -43.65 2.82 -22.29
C PRO A 2 -42.19 2.62 -21.90
N VAL A 3 -41.39 3.69 -21.96
CA VAL A 3 -40.05 3.70 -21.36
C VAL A 3 -40.24 3.68 -19.85
N ARG A 4 -39.75 2.65 -19.16
CA ARG A 4 -39.78 2.65 -17.69
C ARG A 4 -38.91 3.82 -17.22
N PRO A 5 -39.43 4.73 -16.38
CA PRO A 5 -38.62 5.81 -15.84
C PRO A 5 -37.54 5.20 -14.95
N TRP A 6 -36.28 5.52 -15.26
CA TRP A 6 -35.12 5.13 -14.48
C TRP A 6 -35.32 5.53 -13.01
N ARG A 7 -35.06 4.60 -12.09
CA ARG A 7 -35.05 4.85 -10.65
C ARG A 7 -33.65 4.63 -10.10
N PRO A 8 -33.15 5.50 -9.21
CA PRO A 8 -31.83 5.35 -8.60
C PRO A 8 -31.70 4.09 -7.73
N GLU A 9 -32.82 3.48 -7.37
CA GLU A 9 -32.95 2.24 -6.59
C GLU A 9 -32.82 0.95 -7.44
N ASP A 10 -32.83 1.04 -8.78
CA ASP A 10 -32.49 -0.08 -9.68
C ASP A 10 -30.97 -0.32 -9.77
N LEU A 11 -30.15 0.67 -9.38
CA LEU A 11 -28.76 0.42 -9.02
C LEU A 11 -28.79 -0.29 -7.67
N GLY A 12 -28.78 -1.63 -7.70
CA GLY A 12 -28.66 -2.45 -6.49
C GLY A 12 -27.56 -1.91 -5.57
N ARG A 13 -27.69 -2.15 -4.25
CA ARG A 13 -26.65 -1.79 -3.27
C ARG A 13 -25.27 -2.01 -3.89
N PRO A 14 -24.36 -1.01 -3.85
CA PRO A 14 -23.06 -1.15 -4.50
C PRO A 14 -22.48 -2.47 -4.04
N THR A 15 -22.27 -3.33 -5.02
CA THR A 15 -21.74 -4.66 -4.80
C THR A 15 -20.41 -4.51 -4.08
N ASP A 16 -19.99 -5.52 -3.32
CA ASP A 16 -18.72 -5.42 -2.58
C ASP A 16 -17.57 -5.06 -3.53
N GLY A 17 -17.62 -5.56 -4.78
CA GLY A 17 -16.69 -5.20 -5.86
C GLY A 17 -16.68 -3.71 -6.23
N GLU A 18 -17.83 -3.06 -6.40
CA GLU A 18 -17.88 -1.62 -6.71
C GLU A 18 -17.26 -0.76 -5.60
N ARG A 19 -17.46 -1.16 -4.33
CA ARG A 19 -16.82 -0.46 -3.19
C ARG A 19 -15.31 -0.66 -3.18
N VAL A 20 -14.85 -1.84 -3.61
CA VAL A 20 -13.42 -2.17 -3.74
C VAL A 20 -12.75 -1.37 -4.83
N ASP A 21 -13.38 -1.25 -6.01
CA ASP A 21 -12.85 -0.46 -7.12
C ASP A 21 -12.79 1.03 -6.76
N VAL A 22 -13.80 1.55 -6.06
CA VAL A 22 -13.80 2.92 -5.53
C VAL A 22 -12.68 3.11 -4.51
N ALA A 23 -12.49 2.19 -3.56
CA ALA A 23 -11.41 2.25 -2.59
C ALA A 23 -10.02 2.21 -3.26
N PHE A 24 -9.85 1.35 -4.26
CA PHE A 24 -8.61 1.29 -5.05
C PHE A 24 -8.37 2.60 -5.83
N GLY A 25 -9.40 3.17 -6.43
CA GLY A 25 -9.34 4.46 -7.12
C GLY A 25 -8.95 5.60 -6.19
N LEU A 26 -9.56 5.67 -4.99
CA LEU A 26 -9.22 6.66 -3.97
C LEU A 26 -7.78 6.51 -3.48
N GLY A 27 -7.31 5.28 -3.27
CA GLY A 27 -5.91 5.00 -2.94
C GLY A 27 -4.94 5.58 -3.98
N ARG A 28 -5.24 5.41 -5.27
CA ARG A 28 -4.43 5.97 -6.37
C ARG A 28 -4.41 7.50 -6.38
N VAL A 29 -5.52 8.14 -6.07
CA VAL A 29 -5.59 9.61 -5.99
C VAL A 29 -4.75 10.11 -4.82
N CYS A 30 -4.91 9.53 -3.63
CA CYS A 30 -4.08 9.88 -2.47
C CYS A 30 -2.58 9.65 -2.73
N GLU A 31 -2.24 8.57 -3.42
CA GLU A 31 -0.86 8.28 -3.82
C GLU A 31 -0.29 9.35 -4.76
N HIS A 32 -1.10 9.87 -5.68
CA HIS A 32 -0.70 10.96 -6.59
C HIS A 32 -0.52 12.29 -5.86
N GLU A 33 -1.35 12.56 -4.86
CA GLU A 33 -1.25 13.75 -3.99
C GLU A 33 -0.06 13.67 -3.01
N GLY A 34 0.64 12.52 -2.95
CA GLY A 34 1.76 12.29 -2.04
C GLY A 34 1.35 11.91 -0.61
N ASP A 35 0.06 11.74 -0.35
CA ASP A 35 -0.48 11.34 0.95
C ASP A 35 -0.46 9.81 1.07
N LEU A 36 0.74 9.28 1.36
CA LEU A 36 1.01 7.85 1.44
C LEU A 36 0.22 7.18 2.58
N GLU A 37 0.00 7.86 3.70
CA GLU A 37 -0.77 7.31 4.83
C GLU A 37 -2.24 7.08 4.46
N ARG A 38 -2.87 8.08 3.82
CA ARG A 38 -4.25 7.92 3.35
C ARG A 38 -4.36 6.90 2.21
N ALA A 39 -3.38 6.88 1.31
CA ALA A 39 -3.32 5.87 0.26
C ALA A 39 -3.28 4.44 0.84
N ALA A 40 -2.44 4.21 1.87
CA ALA A 40 -2.38 2.92 2.56
C ALA A 40 -3.73 2.53 3.18
N GLY A 41 -4.42 3.48 3.82
CA GLY A 41 -5.75 3.23 4.39
C GLY A 41 -6.78 2.78 3.35
N TRP A 42 -6.81 3.42 2.17
CA TRP A 42 -7.72 3.05 1.09
C TRP A 42 -7.36 1.71 0.43
N TYR A 43 -6.07 1.46 0.20
CA TYR A 43 -5.61 0.19 -0.34
C TYR A 43 -5.82 -0.97 0.63
N ARG A 44 -5.69 -0.77 1.95
CA ARG A 44 -6.00 -1.78 2.97
C ARG A 44 -7.45 -2.23 2.86
N ARG A 45 -8.39 -1.28 2.76
CA ARG A 45 -9.81 -1.59 2.58
C ARG A 45 -10.10 -2.40 1.32
N ALA A 46 -9.42 -2.10 0.22
CA ALA A 46 -9.56 -2.88 -1.02
C ALA A 46 -8.87 -4.26 -0.94
N ALA A 47 -7.74 -4.35 -0.24
CA ALA A 47 -7.02 -5.61 -0.01
C ALA A 47 -7.78 -6.55 0.94
N GLU A 48 -8.50 -6.02 1.93
CA GLU A 48 -9.37 -6.78 2.84
C GLU A 48 -10.49 -7.52 2.11
N SER A 49 -11.02 -6.95 1.03
CA SER A 49 -11.99 -7.62 0.14
C SER A 49 -11.33 -8.56 -0.88
N GLY A 50 -10.02 -8.81 -0.78
CA GLY A 50 -9.29 -9.75 -1.63
C GLY A 50 -8.79 -9.20 -2.97
N HIS A 51 -8.74 -7.87 -3.15
CA HIS A 51 -8.24 -7.27 -4.38
C HIS A 51 -6.71 -7.36 -4.47
N ALA A 52 -6.19 -8.28 -5.27
CA ALA A 52 -4.75 -8.54 -5.40
C ALA A 52 -3.95 -7.29 -5.84
N GLY A 53 -4.50 -6.47 -6.75
CA GLY A 53 -3.87 -5.21 -7.16
C GLY A 53 -3.74 -4.18 -6.04
N ALA A 54 -4.67 -4.20 -5.08
CA ALA A 54 -4.64 -3.29 -3.93
C ALA A 54 -3.58 -3.74 -2.91
N ALA A 55 -3.44 -5.05 -2.68
CA ALA A 55 -2.38 -5.58 -1.83
C ALA A 55 -0.98 -5.24 -2.37
N LEU A 56 -0.76 -5.34 -3.69
CA LEU A 56 0.48 -4.92 -4.34
C LEU A 56 0.76 -3.43 -4.13
N ARG A 57 -0.24 -2.57 -4.40
CA ARG A 57 -0.08 -1.12 -4.21
C ARG A 57 0.09 -0.72 -2.74
N LEU A 58 -0.59 -1.39 -1.82
CA LEU A 58 -0.40 -1.22 -0.39
C LEU A 58 1.03 -1.51 0.02
N GLY A 59 1.60 -2.63 -0.45
CA GLY A 59 3.00 -2.96 -0.22
C GLY A 59 3.93 -1.85 -0.70
N ALA A 60 3.73 -1.36 -1.93
CA ALA A 60 4.58 -0.32 -2.51
C ALA A 60 4.50 1.01 -1.74
N VAL A 61 3.30 1.39 -1.28
CA VAL A 61 3.08 2.59 -0.48
C VAL A 61 3.72 2.46 0.91
N LEU A 62 3.54 1.32 1.59
CA LEU A 62 4.15 1.07 2.90
C LEU A 62 5.67 1.08 2.84
N GLY A 63 6.27 0.59 1.75
CA GLY A 63 7.73 0.65 1.54
C GLY A 63 8.25 2.07 1.40
N ARG A 64 7.55 2.91 0.62
CA ARG A 64 7.88 4.33 0.52
C ARG A 64 7.69 5.06 1.85
N LEU A 65 6.66 4.71 2.62
CA LEU A 65 6.43 5.26 3.95
C LEU A 65 7.54 4.86 4.91
N ALA A 66 7.97 3.59 4.87
CA ALA A 66 9.11 3.09 5.63
C ALA A 66 10.40 3.83 5.23
N ASP A 67 10.68 3.96 3.93
CA ASP A 67 11.84 4.69 3.41
C ASP A 67 11.85 6.16 3.89
N ALA A 68 10.69 6.82 3.94
CA ALA A 68 10.56 8.18 4.46
C ALA A 68 10.76 8.25 5.98
N ARG A 69 10.17 7.32 6.75
CA ARG A 69 10.26 7.26 8.22
C ARG A 69 11.65 6.89 8.72
N SER A 70 12.34 6.03 7.97
CA SER A 70 13.74 5.72 8.20
C SER A 70 14.56 7.02 8.12
N ALA A 71 14.36 7.87 7.09
CA ALA A 71 15.10 9.12 6.94
C ALA A 71 14.99 10.05 8.16
N ASP A 72 13.83 10.06 8.83
CA ASP A 72 13.55 10.83 10.06
C ASP A 72 13.97 10.13 11.37
N ALA A 73 14.90 9.16 11.29
CA ALA A 73 15.58 8.47 12.40
C ALA A 73 14.77 7.45 13.24
N SER A 74 13.54 7.09 12.85
CA SER A 74 12.76 6.06 13.55
C SER A 74 12.74 4.72 12.79
N ASP A 75 13.79 3.91 12.95
CA ASP A 75 13.90 2.61 12.26
C ASP A 75 12.86 1.57 12.71
N GLU A 76 12.49 1.53 14.01
CA GLU A 76 11.47 0.59 14.53
C GLU A 76 10.12 0.75 13.80
N SER A 77 9.73 2.01 13.58
CA SER A 77 8.51 2.33 12.83
C SER A 77 8.58 1.96 11.35
N ALA A 78 9.77 1.94 10.74
CA ALA A 78 9.94 1.52 9.36
C ALA A 78 9.88 0.00 9.24
N GLU A 79 10.46 -0.73 10.18
CA GLU A 79 10.38 -2.19 10.25
C GLU A 79 8.93 -2.67 10.42
N ASP A 80 8.13 -2.00 11.26
CA ASP A 80 6.71 -2.30 11.43
C ASP A 80 5.92 -2.17 10.12
N LEU A 81 6.19 -1.11 9.34
CA LEU A 81 5.56 -0.87 8.04
C LEU A 81 5.98 -1.93 7.02
N LEU A 82 7.25 -2.34 7.02
CA LEU A 82 7.76 -3.40 6.16
C LEU A 82 7.18 -4.78 6.55
N ALA A 83 7.01 -5.04 7.85
CA ALA A 83 6.38 -6.25 8.35
C ALA A 83 4.90 -6.30 7.97
N GLU A 84 4.19 -5.18 8.06
CA GLU A 84 2.81 -5.08 7.58
C GLU A 84 2.73 -5.32 6.06
N ALA A 85 3.58 -4.67 5.27
CA ALA A 85 3.61 -4.84 3.83
C ALA A 85 3.86 -6.30 3.43
N THR A 86 4.85 -6.93 4.07
CA THR A 86 5.19 -8.34 3.83
C THR A 86 4.03 -9.26 4.20
N ARG A 87 3.32 -8.98 5.32
CA ARG A 87 2.13 -9.73 5.71
C ARG A 87 1.03 -9.64 4.65
N TRP A 88 0.74 -8.46 4.12
CA TRP A 88 -0.27 -8.30 3.07
C TRP A 88 0.12 -8.99 1.75
N LEU A 89 1.38 -8.87 1.34
CA LEU A 89 1.87 -9.49 0.11
C LEU A 89 1.95 -11.02 0.22
N SER A 90 2.14 -11.56 1.42
CA SER A 90 2.18 -12.99 1.70
C SER A 90 0.80 -13.60 1.97
N GLY A 91 -0.15 -12.81 2.50
CA GLY A 91 -1.42 -13.28 3.05
C GLY A 91 -2.58 -13.43 2.06
N VAL A 92 -2.44 -12.90 0.84
CA VAL A 92 -3.41 -13.06 -0.25
C VAL A 92 -2.73 -13.64 -1.48
N GLN A 93 -3.50 -14.09 -2.48
CA GLN A 93 -3.02 -14.62 -3.79
C GLN A 93 -1.95 -13.74 -4.50
N ALA A 94 -1.64 -12.56 -3.98
CA ALA A 94 -0.45 -11.76 -4.28
C ALA A 94 0.87 -12.57 -4.24
N ALA A 95 1.07 -13.52 -3.32
CA ALA A 95 2.28 -14.35 -3.29
C ALA A 95 2.48 -15.21 -4.55
N THR A 96 1.41 -15.47 -5.30
CA THR A 96 1.45 -16.17 -6.60
C THR A 96 1.82 -15.23 -7.75
N THR A 97 1.88 -13.93 -7.49
CA THR A 97 2.24 -12.92 -8.47
C THR A 97 3.75 -12.65 -8.35
N PRO A 98 4.54 -12.85 -9.43
CA PRO A 98 5.99 -12.62 -9.39
C PRO A 98 6.35 -11.18 -8.99
N ASP A 99 5.43 -10.24 -9.23
CA ASP A 99 5.53 -8.83 -8.84
C ASP A 99 5.62 -8.63 -7.31
N ALA A 100 4.86 -9.40 -6.52
CA ALA A 100 4.85 -9.28 -5.06
C ALA A 100 6.18 -9.66 -4.43
N ILE A 101 6.78 -10.76 -4.90
CA ILE A 101 8.08 -11.26 -4.42
C ILE A 101 9.19 -10.26 -4.74
N ALA A 102 9.17 -9.73 -5.96
CA ALA A 102 10.12 -8.71 -6.39
C ALA A 102 10.02 -7.46 -5.51
N LEU A 103 8.79 -7.01 -5.21
CA LEU A 103 8.52 -5.87 -4.36
C LEU A 103 9.06 -6.07 -2.93
N ILE A 104 8.75 -7.19 -2.27
CA ILE A 104 9.26 -7.50 -0.92
C ILE A 104 10.80 -7.44 -0.91
N THR A 105 11.42 -8.09 -1.89
CA THR A 105 12.88 -8.18 -1.99
C THR A 105 13.50 -6.79 -2.16
N ASP A 106 12.94 -5.99 -3.04
CA ASP A 106 13.37 -4.63 -3.34
C ASP A 106 13.22 -3.70 -2.12
N MET A 107 12.09 -3.77 -1.40
CA MET A 107 11.85 -3.02 -0.17
C MET A 107 12.87 -3.37 0.93
N LEU A 108 13.11 -4.66 1.16
CA LEU A 108 14.10 -5.12 2.15
C LEU A 108 15.51 -4.67 1.77
N ASN A 109 15.88 -4.79 0.49
CA ASN A 109 17.20 -4.35 0.01
C ASN A 109 17.39 -2.84 0.17
N ARG A 110 16.36 -2.02 -0.10
CA ARG A 110 16.40 -0.58 0.18
C ARG A 110 16.63 -0.30 1.65
N HIS A 111 15.84 -0.89 2.55
CA HIS A 111 15.98 -0.69 4.00
C HIS A 111 17.39 -1.02 4.50
N GLN A 112 17.93 -2.18 4.10
CA GLN A 112 19.28 -2.60 4.49
C GLN A 112 20.37 -1.62 4.00
N ARG A 113 20.24 -1.10 2.77
CA ARG A 113 21.16 -0.07 2.24
C ARG A 113 21.07 1.24 3.00
N GLN A 114 19.89 1.62 3.48
CA GLN A 114 19.73 2.84 4.28
C GLN A 114 20.35 2.69 5.68
N ALA A 115 20.14 1.56 6.34
CA ALA A 115 20.75 1.25 7.63
C ALA A 115 22.29 1.28 7.54
N ALA A 116 22.85 0.69 6.48
CA ALA A 116 24.29 0.72 6.23
C ALA A 116 24.84 2.14 6.01
N ARG A 117 24.06 3.05 5.41
CA ARG A 117 24.45 4.46 5.24
C ARG A 117 24.45 5.21 6.58
N ARG A 118 23.45 5.00 7.44
CA ARG A 118 23.41 5.65 8.77
C ARG A 118 24.54 5.19 9.69
N GLY A 119 24.91 3.91 9.64
CA GLY A 119 26.05 3.39 10.40
C GLY A 119 27.41 3.96 9.94
N LEU A 120 27.46 4.59 8.76
CA LEU A 120 28.65 5.23 8.20
C LEU A 120 28.68 6.75 8.37
N GLU A 121 27.60 7.40 8.82
CA GLU A 121 27.63 8.82 9.19
C GLU A 121 28.47 8.93 10.47
N PRO A 122 29.74 9.40 10.41
CA PRO A 122 30.51 9.60 11.62
C PRO A 122 29.77 10.66 12.42
N THR A 123 29.53 10.40 13.70
CA THR A 123 29.06 11.42 14.63
C THR A 123 30.01 12.61 14.52
N ALA A 124 29.61 13.62 13.75
CA ALA A 124 30.35 14.84 13.55
C ALA A 124 30.41 15.54 14.90
N THR A 125 31.46 15.21 15.63
CA THR A 125 31.79 15.78 16.92
C THR A 125 32.28 17.19 16.65
N GLY A 126 31.48 18.17 17.05
CA GLY A 126 31.82 19.58 17.11
C GLY A 126 31.33 20.15 18.43
#